data_AF-A0A924TF04-F1
#
_entry.id   AF-A0A924TF04-F1
#
_cell.length_a   1.000
_cell.length_b   1.000
_cell.length_c   1.000
_cell.angle_alpha   90.00
_cell.angle_beta   90.00
_cell.angle_gamma   90.00
#
_symmetry.space_group_name_H-M   'P 1'
#
loop_
_entity.id
_entity.type
_entity.pdbx_description
1 polymer ?
#
loop_
_entity_poly.entity_id
_entity_poly.type
_entity_poly.pdbx_seq_one_letter_code
_entity_poly.pdbx_strand_id
1 'polypeptide(L)'
;MTNSANEPWAAWAESMQKMISSPAAMNPFAGMMGAVPGMPGMPGAAAGGFDPQQFMKALDPAEIDRRVQDMRAVEAWMKLSLSGLELSIKTMEMQRDAYASFNKMSESASQTMRETASAATESVKRAARTTARKR
;
A
#
# COMPACT_ATOMS: atom_id res chain seq x y z
N MET A 1 -22.19 1.55 -2.24
CA MET A 1 -21.39 1.87 -1.04
C MET A 1 -19.94 1.89 -1.48
N THR A 2 -19.45 3.05 -1.91
CA THR A 2 -18.07 3.24 -2.37
C THR A 2 -17.16 3.34 -1.14
N ASN A 3 -16.07 2.56 -1.18
CA ASN A 3 -15.18 2.29 -0.05
C ASN A 3 -14.28 3.51 0.23
N SER A 4 -14.80 4.45 1.02
CA SER A 4 -14.22 5.77 1.33
C SER A 4 -12.92 5.70 2.15
N ALA A 5 -12.57 4.52 2.68
CA ALA A 5 -11.40 4.32 3.52
C ALA A 5 -10.07 4.23 2.74
N ASN A 6 -10.12 4.00 1.43
CA ASN A 6 -8.92 3.78 0.60
C ASN A 6 -8.51 4.99 -0.25
N GLU A 7 -9.33 6.05 -0.27
CA GLU A 7 -9.13 7.24 -1.12
C GLU A 7 -7.80 7.99 -0.90
N PRO A 8 -7.29 8.20 0.34
CA PRO A 8 -6.09 9.03 0.53
C PRO A 8 -4.81 8.33 0.06
N TRP A 9 -4.73 7.01 0.21
CA TRP A 9 -3.59 6.21 -0.26
C TRP A 9 -3.64 6.02 -1.78
N ALA A 10 -4.82 5.76 -2.34
CA ALA A 10 -5.00 5.63 -3.78
C ALA A 10 -4.63 6.92 -4.52
N ALA A 11 -5.11 8.07 -4.04
CA ALA A 11 -4.78 9.38 -4.63
C ALA A 11 -3.28 9.70 -4.56
N TRP A 12 -2.61 9.32 -3.46
CA TRP A 12 -1.16 9.46 -3.32
C TRP A 12 -0.41 8.55 -4.31
N ALA A 13 -0.83 7.30 -4.46
CA ALA A 13 -0.23 6.35 -5.39
C ALA A 13 -0.39 6.78 -6.86
N GLU A 14 -1.56 7.28 -7.24
CA GLU A 14 -1.82 7.80 -8.59
C GLU A 14 -0.95 9.03 -8.92
N SER A 15 -0.76 9.93 -7.96
CA SER A 15 0.14 11.08 -8.09
C SER A 15 1.60 10.66 -8.33
N MET A 16 2.09 9.70 -7.54
CA MET A 16 3.44 9.15 -7.69
C MET A 16 3.61 8.42 -9.02
N GLN A 17 2.63 7.62 -9.42
CA GLN A 17 2.64 6.92 -10.70
C GLN A 17 2.64 7.92 -11.86
N LYS A 18 1.89 9.02 -11.77
CA LYS A 18 1.90 10.09 -12.77
C LYS A 18 3.25 10.79 -12.87
N MET A 19 3.93 11.00 -11.74
CA MET A 19 5.26 11.58 -11.69
C MET A 19 6.32 10.65 -12.32
N ILE A 20 6.31 9.36 -11.98
CA ILE A 20 7.25 8.34 -12.50
C ILE A 20 6.99 8.05 -13.99
N SER A 21 5.73 8.06 -14.41
CA SER A 21 5.33 7.80 -15.81
C SER A 21 5.47 9.04 -16.70
N SER A 22 5.83 10.20 -16.15
CA SER A 22 6.18 11.42 -16.90
C SER A 22 7.67 11.73 -16.79
N PRO A 23 8.54 11.14 -17.65
CA PRO A 23 9.96 11.46 -17.68
C PRO A 23 10.28 12.96 -17.86
N ALA A 24 9.36 13.71 -18.48
CA ALA A 24 9.48 15.16 -18.65
C ALA A 24 9.21 15.97 -17.38
N ALA A 25 8.44 15.44 -16.42
CA ALA A 25 8.14 16.11 -15.15
C ALA A 25 9.26 15.96 -14.11
N MET A 26 10.11 14.93 -14.25
CA MET A 26 11.28 14.71 -13.40
C MET A 26 12.56 15.38 -13.93
N ASN A 27 12.58 15.85 -15.18
CA ASN A 27 13.78 16.42 -15.77
C ASN A 27 13.70 17.96 -15.73
N PRO A 28 14.44 18.66 -14.84
CA PRO A 28 14.46 20.14 -14.84
C PRO A 28 15.04 20.71 -16.16
N PHE A 29 15.70 19.84 -16.95
CA PHE A 29 16.17 20.10 -18.29
C PHE A 29 15.10 19.93 -19.37
N ALA A 30 13.89 19.43 -19.12
CA ALA A 30 12.86 19.31 -20.16
C ALA A 30 12.40 20.70 -20.66
N GLY A 31 12.29 21.67 -19.75
CA GLY A 31 12.07 23.09 -20.11
C GLY A 31 13.29 23.75 -20.77
N MET A 32 14.49 23.18 -20.60
CA MET A 32 15.75 23.70 -21.15
C MET A 32 16.18 22.98 -22.46
N MET A 33 15.70 21.77 -22.71
CA MET A 33 15.85 21.02 -23.96
C MET A 33 14.88 21.51 -25.05
N GLY A 34 13.86 22.27 -24.66
CA GLY A 34 13.13 23.16 -25.57
C GLY A 34 13.93 24.40 -25.98
N ALA A 35 15.09 24.64 -25.35
CA ALA A 35 15.95 25.81 -25.54
C ALA A 35 17.40 25.46 -25.92
N VAL A 36 17.65 24.27 -26.50
CA VAL A 36 18.96 23.92 -27.08
C VAL A 36 19.19 24.73 -28.37
N PRO A 37 20.23 25.57 -28.43
CA PRO A 37 20.59 26.28 -29.66
C PRO A 37 21.12 25.26 -30.68
N GLY A 38 20.43 25.16 -31.82
CA GLY A 38 20.73 24.19 -32.88
C GLY A 38 19.49 23.67 -33.60
N MET A 39 18.30 23.83 -33.01
CA MET A 39 17.03 23.69 -33.72
C MET A 39 16.71 25.00 -34.48
N PRO A 40 16.50 24.99 -35.81
CA PRO A 40 16.17 26.20 -36.54
C PRO A 40 14.80 26.72 -36.09
N GLY A 41 14.76 27.85 -35.37
CA GLY A 41 13.50 28.52 -35.03
C GLY A 41 13.42 29.30 -33.72
N MET A 42 14.46 29.37 -32.88
CA MET A 42 14.34 30.02 -31.57
C MET A 42 15.30 31.22 -31.40
N PRO A 43 14.80 32.46 -31.50
CA PRO A 43 15.58 33.66 -31.19
C PRO A 43 15.62 33.87 -29.67
N GLY A 44 16.81 33.90 -29.06
CA GLY A 44 16.99 34.42 -27.70
C GLY A 44 17.73 33.54 -26.69
N ALA A 45 18.42 32.47 -27.08
CA ALA A 45 19.22 31.65 -26.15
C ALA A 45 20.57 32.33 -25.76
N ALA A 46 20.48 33.52 -25.17
CA ALA A 46 21.54 34.11 -24.37
C ALA A 46 21.06 34.13 -22.90
N ALA A 47 21.91 33.64 -22.00
CA ALA A 47 21.80 33.72 -20.53
C ALA A 47 20.80 32.77 -19.84
N GLY A 48 21.22 31.51 -19.66
CA GLY A 48 20.67 30.59 -18.67
C GLY A 48 21.82 29.78 -18.08
N GLY A 49 22.58 30.40 -17.17
CA GLY A 49 23.87 29.91 -16.70
C GLY A 49 23.81 28.53 -16.03
N PHE A 50 24.62 27.60 -16.53
CA PHE A 50 25.23 26.58 -15.70
C PHE A 50 26.26 27.32 -14.84
N ASP A 51 25.85 27.83 -13.67
CA ASP A 51 26.73 28.62 -12.81
C ASP A 51 27.81 27.70 -12.21
N PRO A 52 29.07 27.76 -12.70
CA PRO A 52 30.13 26.87 -12.23
C PRO A 52 30.44 27.11 -10.75
N GLN A 53 30.07 28.27 -10.22
CA GLN A 53 30.25 28.68 -8.83
C GLN A 53 29.24 27.99 -7.89
N GLN A 54 28.05 27.63 -8.38
CA GLN A 54 27.11 26.76 -7.65
C GLN A 54 27.60 25.30 -7.62
N PHE A 55 28.21 24.83 -8.72
CA PHE A 55 28.81 23.50 -8.78
C PHE A 55 30.05 23.38 -7.88
N MET A 56 30.87 24.44 -7.80
CA MET A 56 32.02 24.49 -6.89
C MET A 56 31.60 24.56 -5.41
N LYS A 57 30.50 25.24 -5.07
CA LYS A 57 29.94 25.20 -3.70
C LYS A 57 29.39 23.83 -3.30
N ALA A 58 28.91 23.04 -4.26
CA ALA A 58 28.50 21.65 -4.01
C ALA A 58 29.70 20.71 -3.73
N LEU A 59 30.95 21.17 -3.90
CA LEU A 59 32.18 20.46 -3.57
C LEU A 59 32.85 20.99 -2.28
N ASP A 60 32.23 21.96 -1.59
CA ASP A 60 32.68 22.40 -0.27
C ASP A 60 32.44 21.25 0.75
N PRO A 61 33.49 20.77 1.44
CA PRO A 61 33.34 19.69 2.42
C PRO A 61 32.25 19.93 3.47
N ALA A 62 32.07 21.17 3.91
CA ALA A 62 31.05 21.50 4.91
C ALA A 62 29.61 21.34 4.37
N GLU A 63 29.40 21.67 3.10
CA GLU A 63 28.11 21.48 2.43
C GLU A 63 27.84 20.00 2.14
N ILE A 64 28.88 19.23 1.80
CA ILE A 64 28.78 17.76 1.68
C ILE A 64 28.37 17.13 3.02
N ASP A 65 28.99 17.51 4.13
CA ASP A 65 28.65 17.00 5.46
C ASP A 65 27.21 17.32 5.84
N ARG A 66 26.74 18.54 5.54
CA ARG A 66 25.33 18.92 5.75
C ARG A 66 24.38 18.05 4.92
N ARG A 67 24.67 17.87 3.62
CA ARG A 67 23.87 17.00 2.74
C ARG A 67 23.85 15.56 3.22
N VAL A 68 24.97 15.06 3.72
CA VAL A 68 25.03 13.72 4.32
C VAL A 68 24.12 13.65 5.55
N GLN A 69 24.16 14.63 6.46
CA GLN A 69 23.27 14.66 7.63
C GLN A 69 21.78 14.72 7.23
N ASP A 70 21.43 15.58 6.28
CA ASP A 70 20.05 15.69 5.78
C ASP A 70 19.60 14.37 5.14
N MET A 71 20.46 13.71 4.36
CA MET A 71 20.16 12.39 3.79
C MET A 71 20.06 11.29 4.84
N ARG A 72 20.82 11.35 5.95
CA ARG A 72 20.66 10.43 7.08
C ARG A 72 19.34 10.62 7.80
N ALA A 73 18.86 11.86 7.94
CA ALA A 73 17.55 12.13 8.51
C ALA A 73 16.43 11.56 7.62
N VAL A 74 16.53 11.74 6.31
CA VAL A 74 15.62 11.13 5.33
C VAL A 74 15.68 9.61 5.41
N GLU A 75 16.87 9.02 5.48
CA GLU A 75 17.06 7.56 5.64
C GLU A 75 16.38 7.05 6.92
N ALA A 76 16.56 7.74 8.05
CA ALA A 76 15.96 7.37 9.32
C ALA A 76 14.42 7.43 9.27
N TRP A 77 13.85 8.47 8.66
CA TRP A 77 12.41 8.60 8.49
C TRP A 77 11.84 7.52 7.56
N MET A 78 12.54 7.21 6.47
CA MET A 78 12.14 6.13 5.56
C MET A 78 12.12 4.76 6.26
N LYS A 79 13.12 4.47 7.10
CA LYS A 79 13.14 3.25 7.92
C LYS A 79 11.98 3.19 8.92
N LEU A 80 11.63 4.31 9.54
CA LEU A 80 10.47 4.39 10.42
C LEU A 80 9.16 4.16 9.66
N SER A 81 9.03 4.78 8.48
CA SER A 81 7.86 4.59 7.61
C SER A 81 7.71 3.13 7.18
N LEU A 82 8.81 2.49 6.76
CA LEU A 82 8.83 1.07 6.42
C LEU A 82 8.39 0.20 7.60
N SER A 83 8.94 0.44 8.79
CA SER A 83 8.56 -0.29 10.00
C SER A 83 7.06 -0.17 10.30
N GLY A 84 6.47 1.02 10.09
CA GLY A 84 5.04 1.26 10.24
C GLY A 84 4.18 0.48 9.23
N LEU A 85 4.64 0.37 7.97
CA LEU A 85 3.97 -0.43 6.95
C LEU A 85 4.02 -1.92 7.27
N GLU A 86 5.19 -2.44 7.68
CA GLU A 86 5.37 -3.83 8.09
C GLU A 86 4.47 -4.20 9.29
N LEU A 87 4.39 -3.31 10.29
CA LEU A 87 3.49 -3.46 11.45
C LEU A 87 2.00 -3.48 11.04
N SER A 88 1.61 -2.62 10.11
CA SER A 88 0.24 -2.55 9.59
C SER A 88 -0.14 -3.82 8.84
N ILE A 89 0.77 -4.33 7.99
CA ILE A 89 0.59 -5.60 7.27
C ILE A 89 0.42 -6.74 8.25
N LYS A 90 1.33 -6.90 9.22
CA LYS A 90 1.26 -7.97 10.22
C LYS A 90 -0.03 -7.93 11.02
N THR A 91 -0.53 -6.73 11.34
CA THR A 91 -1.82 -6.55 12.02
C THR A 91 -2.98 -7.04 11.16
N MET A 92 -3.00 -6.68 9.87
CA MET A 92 -4.03 -7.15 8.93
C MET A 92 -3.96 -8.67 8.70
N GLU A 93 -2.76 -9.25 8.66
CA GLU A 93 -2.59 -10.70 8.56
C GLU A 93 -3.13 -11.42 9.81
N MET A 94 -2.83 -10.90 11.00
CA MET A 94 -3.39 -11.45 12.24
C MET A 94 -4.91 -11.32 12.31
N GLN A 95 -5.47 -10.19 11.84
CA GLN A 95 -6.91 -10.01 11.73
C GLN A 95 -7.53 -11.03 10.76
N ARG A 96 -6.94 -11.23 9.58
CA ARG A 96 -7.37 -12.24 8.60
C ARG A 96 -7.40 -13.64 9.21
N ASP A 97 -6.34 -14.03 9.91
CA ASP A 97 -6.21 -15.36 10.48
C ASP A 97 -7.20 -15.58 11.65
N ALA A 98 -7.46 -14.53 12.43
CA ALA A 98 -8.51 -14.53 13.46
C ALA A 98 -9.91 -14.70 12.85
N TYR A 99 -10.23 -14.01 11.75
CA TYR A 99 -11.50 -14.20 11.03
C TYR A 99 -11.65 -15.62 10.48
N ALA A 100 -10.60 -16.18 9.88
CA ALA A 100 -10.63 -17.55 9.40
C ALA A 100 -10.87 -18.56 10.54
N SER A 101 -10.28 -18.31 11.70
CA SER A 101 -10.47 -19.14 12.91
C SER A 101 -11.90 -19.04 13.46
N PHE A 102 -12.44 -17.82 13.54
CA PHE A 102 -13.82 -17.60 13.96
C PHE A 102 -14.82 -18.27 13.01
N ASN A 103 -14.59 -18.18 11.70
CA ASN A 103 -15.45 -18.82 10.72
C ASN A 103 -15.45 -20.35 10.86
N LYS A 104 -14.27 -20.97 11.06
CA LYS A 104 -14.15 -22.41 11.34
C LYS A 104 -14.87 -22.82 12.62
N MET A 105 -14.76 -22.03 13.68
CA MET A 105 -15.46 -22.28 14.94
C MET A 105 -16.98 -22.19 14.76
N SER A 106 -17.46 -21.18 14.02
CA SER A 106 -18.87 -21.02 13.67
C SER A 106 -19.41 -22.20 12.86
N GLU A 107 -18.67 -22.66 11.85
CA GLU A 107 -19.01 -23.85 11.07
C GLU A 107 -19.09 -25.10 11.96
N SER A 108 -18.10 -25.35 12.81
CA SER A 108 -18.09 -26.49 13.73
C SER A 108 -19.26 -26.46 14.72
N ALA A 109 -19.59 -25.28 15.27
CA ALA A 109 -20.75 -25.10 16.15
C ALA A 109 -22.06 -25.39 15.38
N SER A 110 -22.19 -24.88 14.15
CA SER A 110 -23.36 -25.13 13.30
C SER A 110 -23.52 -26.60 12.92
N GLN A 111 -22.40 -27.30 12.70
CA GLN A 111 -22.36 -28.72 12.38
C GLN A 111 -22.80 -29.55 13.59
N THR A 112 -22.27 -29.24 14.78
CA THR A 112 -22.70 -29.88 16.04
C THR A 112 -24.20 -29.71 16.27
N MET A 113 -24.74 -28.51 16.03
CA MET A 113 -26.18 -28.25 16.15
C MET A 113 -26.99 -29.08 15.14
N ARG A 114 -26.54 -29.15 13.87
CA ARG A 114 -27.19 -29.97 12.83
C ARG A 114 -27.17 -31.46 13.16
N GLU A 115 -26.03 -31.97 13.63
CA GLU A 115 -25.88 -33.37 14.04
C GLU A 115 -26.77 -33.69 15.24
N THR A 116 -26.83 -32.81 16.23
CA THR A 116 -27.71 -32.95 17.40
C THR A 116 -29.19 -32.92 17.00
N ALA A 117 -29.58 -32.00 16.11
CA ALA A 117 -30.95 -31.91 15.59
C ALA A 117 -31.35 -33.14 14.76
N SER A 118 -30.43 -33.65 13.94
CA SER A 118 -30.62 -34.89 13.16
C SER A 118 -30.79 -36.10 14.09
N ALA A 119 -29.91 -36.24 15.09
CA ALA A 119 -29.98 -37.32 16.08
C ALA A 119 -31.29 -37.26 16.90
N ALA A 120 -31.71 -36.06 17.31
CA ALA A 120 -33.00 -35.86 17.99
C ALA A 120 -34.18 -36.27 17.09
N THR A 121 -34.17 -35.88 15.82
CA THR A 121 -35.24 -36.22 14.87
C THR A 121 -35.33 -37.73 14.62
N GLU A 122 -34.19 -38.42 14.49
CA GLU A 122 -34.15 -39.87 14.32
C GLU A 122 -34.62 -40.62 15.58
N SER A 123 -34.27 -40.12 16.78
CA SER A 123 -34.77 -40.68 18.03
C SER A 123 -36.30 -40.61 18.15
N VAL A 124 -36.90 -39.48 17.76
CA VAL A 124 -38.35 -39.28 17.73
C VAL A 124 -39.02 -40.19 16.70
N LYS A 125 -38.48 -40.28 15.47
CA LYS A 125 -38.99 -41.21 14.44
C LYS A 125 -38.90 -42.66 14.88
N ARG A 126 -37.83 -43.05 15.57
CA ARG A 126 -37.67 -44.41 16.10
C ARG A 126 -38.71 -44.70 17.17
N ALA A 127 -38.91 -43.78 18.11
CA ALA A 127 -39.92 -43.88 19.17
C ALA A 127 -41.34 -44.02 18.58
N ALA A 128 -41.69 -43.20 17.60
CA ALA A 128 -42.99 -43.26 16.92
C ALA A 128 -43.24 -44.61 16.23
N ARG A 129 -42.22 -45.17 15.55
CA ARG A 129 -42.31 -46.49 14.90
C ARG A 129 -42.51 -47.63 15.90
N THR A 130 -41.84 -47.61 17.05
CA THR A 130 -42.04 -48.61 18.11
C THR A 130 -43.43 -48.56 18.71
N THR A 131 -44.01 -47.37 18.89
CA THR A 131 -45.37 -47.20 19.41
C THR A 131 -46.43 -47.69 18.43
N ALA A 132 -46.24 -47.42 17.13
CA ALA A 132 -47.16 -47.86 16.08
C ALA A 132 -47.20 -49.39 15.92
N ARG A 133 -46.09 -50.09 16.20
CA ARG A 133 -46.00 -51.56 16.09
C ARG A 133 -46.61 -52.32 17.28
N LYS A 134 -46.91 -51.62 18.38
CA LYS A 134 -47.49 -52.20 19.62
C LYS A 134 -49.01 -51.99 19.72
N ARG A 135 -49.60 -51.28 18.76
CA ARG A 135 -51.06 -51.14 18.57
C ARG A 135 -51.51 -52.11 17.49
#